data_AF-A9P9Q1-F1
#
_entry.id   AF-A9P9Q1-F1
#
_cell.length_a   1.000
_cell.length_b   1.000
_cell.length_c   1.000
_cell.angle_alpha   90.00
_cell.angle_beta   90.00
_cell.angle_gamma   90.00
#
_symmetry.space_group_name_H-M   'P 1'
#
loop_
_entity.id
_entity.type
_entity.pdbx_description
1 polymer ?
#
loop_
_entity_poly.entity_id
_entity_poly.type
_entity_poly.pdbx_seq_one_letter_code
_entity_poly.pdbx_strand_id
1 'polypeptide(L)'
;MISTTDFAQHTLEQVEPIRNLFAALFLSSIGMLIHVHFLWNHVDILLASVILVIAVKTTIAAAVTKAFGYSIRTSFHVGVLLAQIGEFAFVLLSRASNLHLIEGKMYLLLLGTTALSLVTTPLLFKLIPNVMNLGILLQWFPSESSTPNKWFPSENGTPNEERVSMIEVRNRLL
;
A
#
# COMPACT_ATOMS: atom_id res chain seq x y z
N MET A 1 8.86 -4.62 -26.91
CA MET A 1 9.76 -5.69 -26.41
C MET A 1 11.20 -5.19 -26.42
N ILE A 2 11.57 -4.30 -25.48
CA ILE A 2 12.97 -3.85 -25.26
C ILE A 2 13.44 -4.12 -23.82
N SER A 3 12.65 -4.85 -23.03
CA SER A 3 12.87 -5.09 -21.60
C SER A 3 13.69 -6.35 -21.31
N THR A 4 14.31 -6.98 -22.31
CA THR A 4 14.98 -8.29 -22.18
C THR A 4 16.43 -8.31 -22.67
N THR A 5 17.09 -7.16 -22.77
CA THR A 5 18.49 -7.08 -23.18
C THR A 5 19.32 -6.48 -22.06
N ASP A 6 20.50 -7.03 -21.77
CA ASP A 6 21.42 -6.60 -20.69
C ASP A 6 21.76 -5.09 -20.70
N PHE A 7 21.57 -4.42 -21.85
CA PHE A 7 21.69 -2.97 -22.01
C PHE A 7 20.63 -2.16 -21.23
N ALA A 8 19.41 -2.68 -21.06
CA ALA A 8 18.36 -2.00 -20.29
C ALA A 8 18.69 -1.96 -18.80
N GLN A 9 19.30 -3.01 -18.25
CA GLN A 9 19.78 -3.04 -16.86
C GLN A 9 20.93 -2.06 -16.65
N HIS A 10 21.94 -2.04 -17.52
CA HIS A 10 23.05 -1.10 -17.40
C HIS A 10 22.63 0.38 -17.56
N THR A 11 21.62 0.67 -18.38
CA THR A 11 21.10 2.05 -18.51
C THR A 11 20.29 2.46 -17.27
N LEU A 12 19.53 1.53 -16.66
CA LEU A 12 18.80 1.79 -15.42
C LEU A 12 19.75 2.06 -14.25
N GLU A 13 20.84 1.30 -14.14
CA GLU A 13 21.91 1.52 -13.14
C GLU A 13 22.58 2.89 -13.28
N GLN A 14 22.72 3.40 -14.51
CA GLN A 14 23.26 4.75 -14.75
C GLN A 14 22.30 5.88 -14.38
N VAL A 15 20.98 5.65 -14.38
CA VAL A 15 19.96 6.66 -14.03
C VAL A 15 19.67 6.68 -12.51
N GLU A 16 19.92 5.59 -11.79
CA GLU A 16 19.78 5.56 -10.32
C GLU A 16 20.49 6.70 -9.57
N PRO A 17 21.78 7.00 -9.83
CA PRO A 17 22.47 8.10 -9.16
C PRO A 17 21.84 9.46 -9.47
N ILE A 18 21.37 9.68 -10.70
CA ILE A 18 20.70 10.92 -11.11
C ILE A 18 19.35 11.05 -10.37
N ARG A 19 18.56 9.98 -10.31
CA ARG A 19 17.30 9.94 -9.55
C ARG A 19 17.54 10.28 -8.08
N ASN A 20 18.57 9.69 -7.47
CA ASN A 20 18.90 9.94 -6.07
C ASN A 20 19.33 11.39 -5.82
N LEU A 21 20.08 12.00 -6.74
CA LEU A 21 20.43 13.42 -6.69
C LEU A 21 19.19 14.31 -6.75
N PHE A 22 18.29 14.07 -7.71
CA PHE A 22 17.05 14.85 -7.82
C PHE A 22 16.14 14.67 -6.62
N ALA A 23 16.01 13.46 -6.09
CA ALA A 23 15.25 13.21 -4.86
C ALA A 23 15.85 13.97 -3.66
N ALA A 24 17.18 13.98 -3.52
CA ALA A 24 17.85 14.74 -2.47
C ALA A 24 17.64 16.26 -2.62
N LEU A 25 17.73 16.79 -3.84
CA LEU A 25 17.48 18.22 -4.12
C LEU A 25 16.02 18.61 -3.89
N PHE A 26 15.08 17.76 -4.29
CA PHE A 26 13.64 17.95 -4.07
C PHE A 26 13.32 17.98 -2.57
N LEU A 27 13.80 16.98 -1.83
CA LEU A 27 13.56 16.88 -0.39
C LEU A 27 14.22 18.03 0.39
N SER A 28 15.44 18.43 0.00
CA SER A 28 16.14 19.59 0.56
C SER A 28 15.36 20.89 0.31
N SER A 29 14.85 21.08 -0.91
CA SER A 29 14.03 22.23 -1.26
C SER A 29 12.77 22.28 -0.41
N ILE A 30 12.04 21.16 -0.27
CA ILE A 30 10.86 21.09 0.60
C ILE A 30 11.21 21.43 2.04
N GLY A 31 12.33 20.91 2.55
CA GLY A 31 12.81 21.23 3.90
C GLY A 31 13.00 22.73 4.12
N MET A 32 13.50 23.45 3.13
CA MET A 32 13.66 24.90 3.18
C MET A 32 12.32 25.67 3.10
N LEU A 33 11.31 25.12 2.43
CA LEU A 33 9.96 25.72 2.38
C LEU A 33 9.16 25.54 3.67
N ILE A 34 9.51 24.56 4.51
CA ILE A 34 8.77 24.25 5.74
C ILE A 34 9.17 25.20 6.88
N HIS A 35 8.19 25.89 7.44
CA HIS A 35 8.39 26.72 8.62
C HIS A 35 8.19 25.92 9.91
N VAL A 36 9.26 25.26 10.40
CA VAL A 36 9.21 24.32 11.54
C VAL A 36 8.54 24.91 12.78
N HIS A 37 8.83 26.18 13.12
CA HIS A 37 8.23 26.84 14.28
C HIS A 37 6.69 26.95 14.18
N PHE A 38 6.16 27.15 12.98
CA PHE A 38 4.71 27.23 12.76
C PHE A 38 4.06 25.85 12.88
N LEU A 39 4.69 24.81 12.31
CA LEU A 39 4.22 23.43 12.43
C LEU A 39 4.22 22.96 13.88
N TRP A 40 5.22 23.35 14.67
CA TRP A 40 5.30 22.99 16.08
C TRP A 40 4.14 23.60 16.90
N ASN A 41 3.80 24.86 16.61
CA ASN A 41 2.68 25.54 17.27
C ASN A 41 1.31 24.98 16.88
N HIS A 42 1.21 24.28 15.74
CA HIS A 42 -0.02 23.69 15.19
C HIS A 42 0.11 22.18 14.95
N VAL A 43 0.87 21.49 15.81
CA VAL A 43 1.18 20.07 15.67
C VAL A 43 -0.08 19.19 15.76
N ASP A 44 -1.06 19.65 16.52
CA ASP A 44 -2.38 19.06 16.69
C ASP A 44 -3.14 18.99 15.35
N ILE A 45 -3.25 20.13 14.66
CA ILE A 45 -3.93 20.23 13.36
C ILE A 45 -3.13 19.47 12.29
N LEU A 46 -1.80 19.54 12.36
CA LEU A 46 -0.92 18.83 11.44
C LEU A 46 -1.10 17.31 11.53
N LEU A 47 -1.04 16.75 12.73
CA LEU A 47 -1.21 15.31 12.97
C LEU A 47 -2.63 14.86 12.58
N ALA A 48 -3.65 15.61 12.97
CA ALA A 48 -5.03 15.33 12.57
C ALA A 48 -5.17 15.29 11.05
N SER A 49 -4.56 16.24 10.34
CA SER A 49 -4.59 16.29 8.87
C SER A 49 -3.87 15.11 8.23
N VAL A 50 -2.70 14.70 8.75
CA VAL A 50 -1.97 13.54 8.23
C VAL A 50 -2.75 12.25 8.44
N ILE A 51 -3.29 12.03 9.64
CA ILE A 51 -4.12 10.85 9.94
C ILE A 51 -5.36 10.83 9.05
N LEU A 52 -6.04 11.97 8.90
CA LEU A 52 -7.21 12.11 8.05
C LEU A 52 -6.89 11.72 6.60
N VAL A 53 -5.82 12.25 6.02
CA VAL A 53 -5.45 11.95 4.63
C VAL A 53 -5.12 10.46 4.46
N ILE A 54 -4.35 9.88 5.39
CA ILE A 54 -4.00 8.45 5.34
C ILE A 54 -5.27 7.60 5.45
N ALA A 55 -6.14 7.88 6.42
CA ALA A 55 -7.37 7.15 6.64
C ALA A 55 -8.29 7.23 5.42
N VAL A 56 -8.56 8.43 4.92
CA VAL A 56 -9.44 8.66 3.76
C VAL A 56 -8.90 7.95 2.52
N LYS A 57 -7.62 8.13 2.17
CA LYS A 57 -7.04 7.47 0.99
C LYS A 57 -7.04 5.95 1.13
N THR A 58 -6.70 5.44 2.32
CA THR A 58 -6.71 4.00 2.60
C THR A 58 -8.12 3.43 2.45
N THR A 59 -9.13 4.08 3.05
CA THR A 59 -10.52 3.62 2.98
C THR A 59 -11.05 3.65 1.55
N ILE A 60 -10.79 4.72 0.79
CA ILE A 60 -11.23 4.81 -0.61
C ILE A 60 -10.56 3.73 -1.45
N ALA A 61 -9.24 3.57 -1.35
CA ALA A 61 -8.51 2.57 -2.14
C ALA A 61 -8.87 1.13 -1.74
N ALA A 62 -9.08 0.86 -0.45
CA ALA A 62 -9.56 -0.43 0.05
C ALA A 62 -11.01 -0.72 -0.39
N ALA A 63 -11.88 0.29 -0.41
CA ALA A 63 -13.25 0.14 -0.89
C ALA A 63 -13.29 -0.17 -2.39
N VAL A 64 -12.49 0.54 -3.19
CA VAL A 64 -12.36 0.31 -4.63
C VAL A 64 -11.85 -1.10 -4.90
N THR A 65 -10.73 -1.51 -4.28
CA THR A 65 -10.17 -2.86 -4.47
C THR A 65 -11.11 -3.97 -4.04
N LYS A 66 -11.87 -3.77 -2.95
CA LYS A 66 -12.93 -4.70 -2.55
C LYS A 66 -14.06 -4.77 -3.59
N ALA A 67 -14.43 -3.66 -4.22
CA ALA A 67 -15.45 -3.64 -5.27
C ALA A 67 -15.02 -4.45 -6.52
N PHE A 68 -13.71 -4.61 -6.75
CA PHE A 68 -13.16 -5.48 -7.80
C PHE A 68 -13.10 -6.97 -7.39
N GLY A 69 -13.55 -7.35 -6.19
CA GLY A 69 -13.65 -8.75 -5.75
C GLY A 69 -12.38 -9.31 -5.09
N TYR A 70 -11.43 -8.46 -4.70
CA TYR A 70 -10.25 -8.90 -3.95
C TYR A 70 -10.55 -9.15 -2.47
N SER A 71 -9.76 -10.02 -1.84
CA SER A 71 -9.88 -10.29 -0.40
C SER A 71 -9.69 -9.02 0.43
N ILE A 72 -10.30 -8.97 1.61
CA ILE A 72 -10.20 -7.81 2.52
C ILE A 72 -8.74 -7.54 2.94
N ARG A 73 -7.93 -8.61 3.05
CA ARG A 73 -6.50 -8.52 3.38
C ARG A 73 -5.72 -7.83 2.27
N THR A 74 -5.92 -8.26 1.02
CA THR A 74 -5.26 -7.66 -0.15
C THR A 74 -5.73 -6.22 -0.36
N SER A 75 -7.04 -5.96 -0.20
CA SER A 75 -7.63 -4.64 -0.35
C SER A 75 -7.06 -3.62 0.65
N PHE A 76 -6.91 -4.02 1.91
CA PHE A 76 -6.27 -3.17 2.93
C PHE A 76 -4.79 -2.91 2.62
N HIS A 77 -4.05 -3.94 2.18
CA HIS A 77 -2.65 -3.81 1.79
C HIS A 77 -2.46 -2.77 0.68
N VAL A 78 -3.25 -2.89 -0.39
CA VAL A 78 -3.23 -1.95 -1.51
C VAL A 78 -3.66 -0.56 -1.05
N GLY A 79 -4.67 -0.48 -0.17
CA GLY A 79 -5.13 0.79 0.40
C GLY A 79 -4.03 1.56 1.12
N VAL A 80 -3.29 0.87 2.00
CA VAL A 80 -2.18 1.47 2.76
C VAL A 80 -1.01 1.85 1.84
N LEU A 81 -0.68 0.99 0.87
CA LEU A 81 0.38 1.26 -0.11
C LEU A 81 0.11 2.51 -0.96
N LEU A 82 -1.16 2.81 -1.25
CA LEU A 82 -1.58 3.96 -2.04
C LEU A 82 -1.88 5.23 -1.21
N ALA A 83 -1.83 5.12 0.13
CA ALA A 83 -2.18 6.23 1.02
C ALA A 83 -1.16 7.39 1.00
N GLN A 84 0.04 7.18 0.44
CA GLN A 84 1.07 8.21 0.33
C GLN A 84 0.63 9.39 -0.53
N ILE A 85 0.94 10.61 -0.09
CA ILE A 85 0.78 11.81 -0.91
C ILE A 85 2.00 11.90 -1.86
N GLY A 86 1.77 12.04 -3.16
CA GLY A 86 2.84 12.11 -4.16
C GLY A 86 3.49 13.49 -4.25
N GLU A 87 4.68 13.55 -4.86
CA GLU A 87 5.49 14.76 -5.04
C GLU A 87 4.77 15.88 -5.81
N PHE A 88 3.86 15.49 -6.71
CA PHE A 88 3.01 16.43 -7.47
C PHE A 88 2.15 17.33 -6.58
N ALA A 89 1.82 16.90 -5.35
CA ALA A 89 1.08 17.74 -4.42
C ALA A 89 1.84 19.03 -4.11
N PHE A 90 3.17 19.00 -3.94
CA PHE A 90 3.97 20.20 -3.69
C PHE A 90 3.92 21.19 -4.85
N VAL A 91 3.95 20.69 -6.08
CA VAL A 91 3.84 21.51 -7.28
C VAL A 91 2.47 22.18 -7.33
N LEU A 92 1.39 21.43 -7.10
CA LEU A 92 0.02 21.96 -7.06
C LEU A 92 -0.15 23.00 -5.95
N LEU A 93 0.37 22.74 -4.76
CA LEU A 93 0.32 23.65 -3.62
C LEU A 93 1.09 24.94 -3.86
N SER A 94 2.30 24.85 -4.41
CA SER A 94 3.09 26.01 -4.80
C SER A 94 2.33 26.86 -5.84
N ARG A 95 1.75 26.23 -6.86
CA ARG A 95 0.94 26.94 -7.86
C ARG A 95 -0.32 27.56 -7.28
N ALA A 96 -1.03 26.85 -6.41
CA ALA A 96 -2.22 27.37 -5.73
C ALA A 96 -1.90 28.59 -4.85
N SER A 97 -0.77 28.56 -4.15
CA SER A 97 -0.28 29.69 -3.33
C SER A 97 0.09 30.90 -4.20
N ASN A 98 0.80 30.68 -5.31
CA ASN A 98 1.14 31.75 -6.27
C ASN A 98 -0.11 32.41 -6.88
N LEU A 99 -1.19 31.66 -7.07
CA LEU A 99 -2.47 32.17 -7.56
C LEU A 99 -3.36 32.76 -6.45
N HIS A 100 -2.87 32.84 -5.21
CA HIS A 100 -3.61 33.31 -4.02
C HIS A 100 -4.92 32.54 -3.77
N LEU A 101 -5.00 31.27 -4.20
CA LEU A 101 -6.17 30.40 -3.97
C LEU A 101 -6.23 29.86 -2.54
N ILE A 102 -5.11 29.88 -1.84
CA ILE A 102 -4.95 29.38 -0.48
C ILE A 102 -4.27 30.43 0.40
N GLU A 103 -4.79 30.61 1.61
CA GLU A 103 -4.16 31.48 2.61
C GLU A 103 -2.80 30.94 3.05
N GLY A 104 -1.89 31.83 3.46
CA GLY A 104 -0.54 31.47 3.89
C GLY A 104 -0.52 30.42 5.01
N LYS A 105 -1.42 30.52 5.99
CA LYS A 105 -1.55 29.51 7.07
C LYS A 105 -1.93 28.13 6.53
N MET A 106 -2.90 28.09 5.62
CA MET A 106 -3.35 26.85 4.98
C MET A 106 -2.22 26.24 4.12
N TYR A 107 -1.48 27.07 3.39
CA TYR A 107 -0.33 26.65 2.61
C TYR A 107 0.73 25.97 3.49
N LEU A 108 1.12 26.59 4.60
CA LEU A 108 2.10 26.02 5.53
C LEU A 108 1.63 24.69 6.13
N LEU A 109 0.35 24.60 6.53
CA LEU A 109 -0.23 23.37 7.07
C LEU A 109 -0.21 22.23 6.03
N LEU A 110 -0.74 22.48 4.84
CA LEU A 110 -0.83 21.47 3.78
C LEU A 110 0.54 21.05 3.25
N LEU A 111 1.49 21.99 3.14
CA LEU A 111 2.88 21.70 2.79
C LEU A 111 3.53 20.79 3.86
N GLY A 112 3.32 21.11 5.13
CA GLY A 112 3.74 20.29 6.27
C GLY A 112 3.10 18.90 6.27
N THR A 113 1.79 18.80 6.06
CA THR A 113 1.06 17.52 5.97
C THR A 113 1.60 16.65 4.84
N THR A 114 1.87 17.25 3.67
CA THR A 114 2.43 16.54 2.51
C THR A 114 3.83 16.01 2.81
N ALA A 115 4.70 16.84 3.39
CA ALA A 115 6.06 16.43 3.74
C ALA A 115 6.08 15.38 4.84
N LEU A 116 5.28 15.54 5.89
CA LEU A 116 5.19 14.56 6.96
C LEU A 116 4.62 13.23 6.46
N SER A 117 3.67 13.25 5.52
CA SER A 117 3.17 12.04 4.85
C SER A 117 4.28 11.33 4.06
N LEU A 118 5.11 12.05 3.30
CA LEU A 118 6.25 11.46 2.58
C LEU A 118 7.25 10.80 3.53
N VAL A 119 7.60 11.45 4.64
CA VAL A 119 8.52 10.91 5.64
C VAL A 119 7.90 9.72 6.39
N THR A 120 6.60 9.78 6.68
CA THR A 120 5.88 8.72 7.39
C THR A 120 5.66 7.49 6.51
N THR A 121 5.57 7.64 5.19
CA THR A 121 5.29 6.51 4.30
C THR A 121 6.30 5.37 4.40
N PRO A 122 7.63 5.56 4.27
CA PRO A 122 8.58 4.44 4.42
C PRO A 122 8.54 3.81 5.81
N LEU A 123 8.18 4.57 6.85
CA LEU A 123 7.95 4.04 8.19
C LEU A 123 6.68 3.18 8.22
N LEU A 124 5.61 3.65 7.58
CA LEU A 124 4.35 2.93 7.47
C LEU A 124 4.55 1.62 6.73
N PHE A 125 5.32 1.60 5.65
CA PHE A 125 5.67 0.38 4.90
C PHE A 125 6.39 -0.65 5.77
N LYS A 126 7.33 -0.23 6.64
CA LYS A 126 7.98 -1.12 7.60
C LYS A 126 7.02 -1.61 8.69
N LEU A 127 6.00 -0.83 9.02
CA LEU A 127 5.00 -1.15 10.03
C LEU A 127 3.82 -1.97 9.49
N ILE A 128 3.63 -2.09 8.18
CA ILE A 128 2.60 -2.93 7.55
C ILE A 128 2.50 -4.33 8.19
N PRO A 129 3.59 -5.11 8.35
CA PRO A 129 3.49 -6.44 8.98
C PRO A 129 2.95 -6.37 10.42
N ASN A 130 3.32 -5.35 11.19
CA ASN A 130 2.85 -5.16 12.57
C ASN A 130 1.39 -4.71 12.63
N VAL A 131 0.98 -3.77 11.77
CA VAL A 131 -0.40 -3.29 11.66
C VAL A 131 -1.32 -4.43 11.22
N MET A 132 -0.85 -5.30 10.32
CA MET A 132 -1.60 -6.46 9.86
C MET A 132 -1.78 -7.48 10.99
N ASN A 133 -0.75 -7.71 11.80
CA ASN A 133 -0.84 -8.56 12.99
C ASN A 133 -1.86 -8.00 14.01
N LEU A 134 -1.89 -6.67 14.17
CA LEU A 134 -2.85 -6.00 15.05
C LEU A 134 -4.29 -6.05 14.49
N GLY A 135 -4.47 -5.92 13.17
CA GLY A 135 -5.77 -6.06 12.49
C GLY A 135 -6.34 -7.49 12.54
N ILE A 136 -5.47 -8.50 12.58
CA ILE A 136 -5.87 -9.90 12.83
C ILE A 136 -6.33 -10.07 14.28
N LEU A 137 -5.66 -9.43 15.24
CA LEU A 137 -5.99 -9.46 16.67
C LEU A 137 -7.33 -8.76 16.97
N LEU A 138 -7.67 -7.71 16.23
CA LEU A 138 -8.94 -6.98 16.32
C LEU A 138 -10.10 -7.63 15.52
N GLN A 139 -9.93 -8.85 15.02
CA GLN A 139 -10.94 -9.59 14.22
C GLN A 139 -11.52 -8.82 13.02
N TRP A 140 -10.80 -7.80 12.52
CA TRP A 140 -11.25 -6.98 11.38
C TRP A 140 -11.27 -7.73 10.04
N PHE A 141 -10.64 -8.91 10.01
CA PHE A 141 -10.65 -9.82 8.89
C PHE A 141 -11.54 -11.02 9.21
N PRO A 142 -12.76 -11.11 8.64
CA PRO A 142 -13.50 -12.37 8.65
C PRO A 142 -12.59 -13.45 8.07
N SER A 143 -12.51 -14.59 8.74
CA SER A 143 -11.88 -15.79 8.20
C SER A 143 -12.50 -16.02 6.83
N GLU A 144 -11.70 -15.94 5.76
CA GLU A 144 -12.12 -16.52 4.49
C GLU A 144 -12.35 -18.00 4.79
N SER A 145 -13.61 -18.37 5.03
CA SER A 145 -14.05 -19.74 4.87
C SER A 145 -13.66 -20.08 3.44
N SER A 146 -12.66 -20.95 3.31
CA SER A 146 -12.30 -21.65 2.09
C SER A 146 -13.56 -21.85 1.25
N THR A 147 -13.77 -21.03 0.24
CA THR A 147 -14.81 -21.29 -0.75
C THR A 147 -14.40 -22.61 -1.38
N PRO A 148 -15.10 -23.74 -1.12
CA PRO A 148 -14.78 -24.97 -1.81
C PRO A 148 -14.98 -24.65 -3.27
N ASN A 149 -13.95 -24.89 -4.07
CA ASN A 149 -13.89 -24.55 -5.48
C ASN A 149 -15.09 -25.23 -6.19
N LYS A 150 -16.24 -24.56 -6.28
CA LYS A 150 -17.52 -25.16 -6.71
C LYS A 150 -17.53 -25.54 -8.19
N TRP A 151 -16.49 -25.16 -8.93
CA TRP A 151 -16.32 -25.44 -10.36
C TRP A 151 -15.37 -26.61 -10.64
N PHE A 152 -14.69 -27.13 -9.60
CA PHE A 152 -13.90 -28.34 -9.70
C PHE A 152 -14.53 -29.36 -8.76
N PRO A 153 -15.22 -30.39 -9.27
CA PRO A 153 -15.56 -31.54 -8.47
C PRO A 153 -14.27 -32.02 -7.78
N SER A 154 -14.31 -32.10 -6.45
CA SER A 154 -13.25 -32.75 -5.70
C SER A 154 -13.32 -34.24 -6.05
N GLU A 155 -12.57 -34.66 -7.07
CA GLU A 155 -12.25 -36.05 -7.32
C GLU A 155 -11.20 -36.49 -6.32
N ASN A 156 -11.56 -36.42 -5.03
CA ASN A 156 -10.79 -36.99 -3.94
C ASN A 156 -11.55 -38.22 -3.44
N GLY A 157 -11.77 -39.16 -4.35
CA GLY A 157 -11.94 -40.56 -4.00
C GLY A 157 -10.57 -41.09 -3.61
N THR A 158 -10.40 -41.40 -2.33
CA THR A 158 -9.18 -41.98 -1.78
C THR A 158 -8.69 -43.16 -2.62
N PRO A 159 -7.47 -43.16 -3.19
CA PRO A 159 -6.95 -44.27 -4.00
C PRO A 159 -6.71 -45.57 -3.21
N ASN A 160 -6.93 -45.54 -1.89
CA ASN A 160 -6.59 -46.63 -0.98
C ASN A 160 -7.78 -47.53 -0.63
N GLU A 161 -9.04 -47.09 -0.79
CA GLU A 161 -10.20 -47.93 -0.46
C GLU A 161 -10.60 -48.87 -1.61
N GLU A 162 -10.53 -48.42 -2.87
CA GLU A 162 -10.77 -49.28 -4.04
C GLU A 162 -9.67 -50.34 -4.23
N ARG A 163 -8.42 -50.04 -3.87
CA ARG A 163 -7.34 -51.03 -3.92
C ARG A 163 -7.50 -52.12 -2.87
N VAL A 164 -8.04 -51.79 -1.69
CA VAL A 164 -8.31 -52.77 -0.63
C VAL A 164 -9.51 -53.65 -0.99
N SER A 165 -10.57 -53.09 -1.59
CA SER A 165 -11.72 -53.90 -2.04
C SER A 165 -11.38 -54.83 -3.22
N MET A 166 -10.56 -54.37 -4.16
CA MET A 166 -10.08 -55.18 -5.30
C MET A 166 -9.15 -56.33 -4.87
N ILE A 167 -8.36 -56.15 -3.81
CA ILE A 167 -7.50 -57.21 -3.25
C ILE A 167 -8.32 -58.24 -2.47
N GLU A 168 -9.33 -57.81 -1.71
CA GLU A 168 -10.24 -58.70 -0.96
C GLU A 168 -11.07 -59.59 -1.91
N VAL A 169 -11.60 -59.03 -3.00
CA VAL A 169 -12.39 -59.79 -3.99
C VAL A 169 -11.53 -60.81 -4.74
N ARG A 170 -10.29 -60.46 -5.08
CA ARG A 170 -9.37 -61.40 -5.75
C ARG A 170 -8.98 -62.59 -4.85
N ASN A 171 -8.93 -62.38 -3.53
CA ASN A 171 -8.54 -63.43 -2.58
C ASN A 171 -9.69 -64.36 -2.18
N ARG A 172 -10.94 -64.05 -2.57
CA ARG A 172 -12.11 -64.93 -2.38
C ARG A 172 -12.43 -65.83 -3.58
N LEU A 173 -11.74 -65.64 -4.70
CA LEU A 173 -11.94 -66.39 -5.95
C LEU A 173 -10.80 -67.38 -6.25
N LEU A 174 -9.89 -67.58 -5.29
CA LEU A 174 -8.92 -68.68 -5.23
C LEU A 174 -9.23 -69.54 -3.99
#